data_AF-A0A193GAF0-F1
#
_entry.id   AF-A0A193GAF0-F1
#
_cell.length_a   1.000
_cell.length_b   1.000
_cell.length_c   1.000
_cell.angle_alpha   90.00
_cell.angle_beta   90.00
_cell.angle_gamma   90.00
#
_symmetry.space_group_name_H-M   'P 1'
#
loop_
_entity.id
_entity.type
_entity.pdbx_description
1 polymer ?
#
loop_
_entity_poly.entity_id
_entity_poly.type
_entity_poly.pdbx_seq_one_letter_code
_entity_poly.pdbx_strand_id
1 'polypeptide(L)'
;MADTFTPHYNLVKPQVGGDPDTWGDLLNSNFDAIDTALFAKLDKAGGTLTGALTLPGNPTSALQAAPKQYVDQLRSDAAGAYYPRTGGNLAGQMNAPALLVDCSNGVGLVVQRAGVAAPRIRTEGDGSLAFINSANSAYNLVVSDSGQVNFPRARPVWAGVTPWDTGNFNPGAYQPAGNYARAADAHSYAFAWNGANAQLYVDNQYIGGLYSTNNFNPGNYQPVGSYVNYSGQPIRMQWDGNNSFNMYVGNVYVGDLNPL
;
A
#
# COMPACT_ATOMS: atom_id res chain seq x y z
N MET A 1 76.76 24.76 -56.21
CA MET A 1 76.41 25.30 -54.87
C MET A 1 75.76 24.18 -54.07
N ALA A 2 75.78 24.23 -52.73
CA ALA A 2 75.03 23.28 -51.91
C ALA A 2 73.53 23.54 -52.06
N ASP A 3 72.72 22.48 -52.04
CA ASP A 3 71.26 22.61 -52.09
C ASP A 3 70.75 23.32 -50.83
N THR A 4 69.67 24.10 -50.99
CA THR A 4 68.98 24.74 -49.87
C THR A 4 67.60 24.11 -49.72
N PHE A 5 67.02 24.16 -48.51
CA PHE A 5 65.80 23.43 -48.19
C PHE A 5 64.75 24.31 -47.53
N THR A 6 63.47 23.91 -47.61
CA THR A 6 62.39 24.53 -46.85
C THR A 6 62.48 24.17 -45.35
N PRO A 7 61.98 25.03 -44.44
CA PRO A 7 62.17 24.84 -42.99
C PRO A 7 61.48 23.63 -42.33
N HIS A 8 60.26 23.27 -42.76
CA HIS A 8 59.43 22.29 -42.06
C HIS A 8 59.45 20.90 -42.71
N TYR A 9 59.35 20.84 -44.03
CA TYR A 9 59.33 19.58 -44.79
C TYR A 9 60.66 19.23 -45.47
N ASN A 10 61.69 20.07 -45.31
CA ASN A 10 63.03 19.86 -45.88
C ASN A 10 63.00 19.59 -47.40
N LEU A 11 62.18 20.34 -48.14
CA LEU A 11 62.05 20.22 -49.59
C LEU A 11 63.20 20.96 -50.28
N VAL A 12 63.80 20.36 -51.30
CA VAL A 12 64.90 20.97 -52.06
C VAL A 12 64.39 22.20 -52.82
N LYS A 13 65.08 23.32 -52.64
CA LYS A 13 64.84 24.59 -53.34
C LYS A 13 65.63 24.64 -54.65
N PRO A 14 65.08 25.22 -55.73
CA PRO A 14 65.84 25.44 -56.95
C PRO A 14 67.11 26.28 -56.73
N GLN A 15 68.19 25.90 -57.42
CA GLN A 15 69.48 26.60 -57.36
C GLN A 15 69.38 27.95 -58.09
N VAL A 16 69.88 29.02 -57.47
CA VAL A 16 69.92 30.36 -58.05
C VAL A 16 71.15 30.46 -58.97
N GLY A 17 70.98 30.60 -60.29
CA GLY A 17 72.12 30.86 -61.19
C GLY A 17 72.05 30.41 -62.65
N GLY A 18 70.88 30.38 -63.29
CA GLY A 18 70.75 30.09 -64.74
C GLY A 18 70.53 31.32 -65.61
N ASP A 19 69.64 32.22 -65.20
CA ASP A 19 69.28 33.45 -65.92
C ASP A 19 69.20 34.63 -64.92
N PRO A 20 69.46 35.88 -65.37
CA PRO A 20 69.51 37.08 -64.52
C PRO A 20 68.10 37.62 -64.25
N ASP A 21 67.21 36.78 -63.72
CA ASP A 21 65.81 37.10 -63.54
C ASP A 21 65.28 36.62 -62.20
N THR A 22 64.36 37.42 -61.66
CA THR A 22 63.74 37.36 -60.33
C THR A 22 63.09 36.00 -59.98
N TRP A 23 63.07 35.06 -60.92
CA TRP A 23 62.44 33.75 -60.85
C TRP A 23 62.99 32.84 -59.73
N GLY A 24 64.31 32.75 -59.56
CA GLY A 24 64.91 31.87 -58.53
C GLY A 24 64.52 32.27 -57.11
N ASP A 25 64.60 33.56 -56.81
CA ASP A 25 64.27 34.11 -55.49
C ASP A 25 62.76 34.05 -55.22
N LEU A 26 61.93 34.38 -56.21
CA LEU A 26 60.47 34.30 -56.09
C LEU A 26 59.99 32.85 -55.89
N LEU A 27 60.58 31.89 -56.60
CA LEU A 27 60.25 30.48 -56.42
C LEU A 27 60.67 29.99 -55.04
N ASN A 28 61.88 30.31 -54.60
CA ASN A 28 62.35 29.94 -53.26
C ASN A 28 61.47 30.54 -52.16
N SER A 29 61.05 31.79 -52.33
CA SER A 29 60.09 32.45 -51.43
C SER A 29 58.72 31.76 -51.43
N ASN A 30 58.20 31.41 -52.60
CA ASN A 30 56.94 30.66 -52.71
C ASN A 30 57.03 29.27 -52.06
N PHE A 31 58.16 28.57 -52.21
CA PHE A 31 58.39 27.28 -51.54
C PHE A 31 58.36 27.42 -50.02
N ASP A 32 59.02 28.44 -49.46
CA ASP A 32 58.97 28.70 -48.02
C ASP A 32 57.56 29.07 -47.53
N ALA A 33 56.83 29.86 -48.32
CA ALA A 33 55.45 30.22 -48.00
C ALA A 33 54.52 29.00 -48.01
N ILE A 34 54.65 28.11 -49.01
CA ILE A 34 53.85 26.89 -49.12
C ILE A 34 54.20 25.91 -47.99
N ASP A 35 55.48 25.72 -47.69
CA ASP A 35 55.97 24.86 -46.61
C ASP A 35 55.39 25.28 -45.25
N THR A 36 55.42 26.59 -44.97
CA THR A 36 54.83 27.17 -43.76
C THR A 36 53.30 27.00 -43.74
N ALA A 37 52.63 27.24 -44.87
CA ALA A 37 51.18 27.13 -44.96
C ALA A 37 50.69 25.69 -44.80
N LEU A 38 51.46 24.71 -45.28
CA LEU A 38 51.16 23.28 -45.16
C LEU A 38 51.39 22.80 -43.71
N PHE A 39 52.48 23.25 -43.08
CA PHE A 39 52.80 22.90 -41.69
C PHE A 39 51.72 23.39 -40.70
N ALA A 40 50.98 24.43 -41.05
CA ALA A 40 49.85 24.94 -40.27
C ALA A 40 48.54 24.14 -40.44
N LYS A 41 48.51 23.09 -41.27
CA LYS A 41 47.33 22.24 -41.49
C LYS A 41 47.42 20.94 -40.69
N LEU A 42 46.25 20.36 -40.40
CA LEU A 42 46.14 19.02 -39.83
C LEU A 42 46.00 17.98 -40.95
N ASP A 43 46.73 16.88 -40.84
CA ASP A 43 46.67 15.79 -41.81
C ASP A 43 45.34 15.03 -41.77
N LYS A 44 44.91 14.51 -42.93
CA LYS A 44 43.67 13.72 -43.05
C LYS A 44 43.70 12.41 -42.26
N ALA A 45 44.89 11.83 -42.07
CA ALA A 45 45.08 10.64 -41.24
C ALA A 45 45.05 10.95 -39.73
N GLY A 46 44.93 12.23 -39.36
CA GLY A 46 45.06 12.72 -38.00
C GLY A 46 46.48 13.21 -37.69
N GLY A 47 46.65 13.78 -36.50
CA GLY A 47 47.92 14.32 -36.03
C GLY A 47 47.79 14.77 -34.57
N THR A 48 48.91 15.17 -33.99
CA THR A 48 48.94 15.70 -32.62
C THR A 48 48.87 17.23 -32.65
N LEU A 49 47.89 17.81 -31.95
CA LEU A 49 47.82 19.25 -31.74
C LEU A 49 48.53 19.61 -30.43
N THR A 50 49.46 20.57 -30.48
CA THR A 50 50.17 21.08 -29.29
C THR A 50 49.47 22.29 -28.65
N GLY A 51 48.36 22.74 -29.23
CA GLY A 51 47.54 23.87 -28.77
C GLY A 51 46.04 23.59 -28.79
N ALA A 52 45.26 24.55 -28.29
CA ALA A 52 43.80 24.44 -28.26
C ALA A 52 43.20 24.51 -29.68
N LEU A 53 42.16 23.69 -29.91
CA LEU A 53 41.38 23.72 -31.15
C LEU A 53 40.07 24.48 -30.92
N THR A 54 39.96 25.69 -31.48
CA THR A 54 38.72 26.47 -31.49
C THR A 54 37.82 25.97 -32.62
N LEU A 55 36.63 25.48 -32.27
CA LEU A 55 35.64 24.99 -33.23
C LEU A 55 34.62 26.09 -33.60
N PRO A 56 34.08 26.09 -34.83
CA PRO A 56 33.14 27.12 -35.28
C PRO A 56 31.77 27.06 -34.58
N GLY A 57 31.46 25.95 -33.90
CA GLY A 57 30.19 25.76 -33.21
C GLY A 57 30.03 24.34 -32.66
N ASN A 58 28.82 24.04 -32.20
CA ASN A 58 28.44 22.72 -31.71
C ASN A 58 28.27 21.72 -32.88
N PRO A 59 28.51 20.41 -32.64
CA PRO A 59 28.42 19.41 -33.69
C PRO A 59 26.97 19.22 -34.17
N THR A 60 26.78 19.11 -35.49
CA THR A 60 25.52 18.76 -36.15
C THR A 60 25.49 17.33 -36.70
N SER A 61 26.66 16.70 -36.85
CA SER A 61 26.83 15.33 -37.32
C SER A 61 27.58 14.49 -36.29
N ALA A 62 27.27 13.19 -36.21
CA ALA A 62 27.79 12.30 -35.17
C ALA A 62 29.33 12.16 -35.14
N LEU A 63 30.01 12.37 -36.27
CA LEU A 63 31.47 12.25 -36.39
C LEU A 63 32.22 13.58 -36.34
N GLN A 64 31.55 14.68 -35.99
CA GLN A 64 32.22 15.97 -35.77
C GLN A 64 32.86 16.04 -34.39
N ALA A 65 33.95 16.81 -34.27
CA ALA A 65 34.52 17.14 -32.97
C ALA A 65 33.54 17.97 -32.13
N ALA A 66 33.47 17.70 -30.83
CA ALA A 66 32.60 18.41 -29.90
C ALA A 66 33.39 19.45 -29.09
N PRO A 67 32.96 20.74 -29.05
CA PRO A 67 33.59 21.72 -28.18
C PRO A 67 33.22 21.45 -26.72
N LYS A 68 34.08 21.85 -25.78
CA LYS A 68 33.86 21.65 -24.33
C LYS A 68 32.50 22.17 -23.86
N GLN A 69 32.08 23.34 -24.34
CA GLN A 69 30.80 23.96 -23.99
C GLN A 69 29.59 23.05 -24.29
N TYR A 70 29.64 22.28 -25.38
CA TYR A 70 28.57 21.37 -25.77
C TYR A 70 28.49 20.19 -24.79
N VAL A 71 29.64 19.61 -24.43
CA VAL A 71 29.71 18.50 -23.47
C VAL A 71 29.29 18.94 -22.07
N ASP A 72 29.72 20.12 -21.64
CA ASP A 72 29.34 20.69 -20.35
C ASP A 72 27.83 20.95 -20.27
N GLN A 73 27.23 21.46 -21.35
CA GLN A 73 25.78 21.67 -21.43
C GLN A 73 25.00 20.35 -21.40
N LEU A 74 25.42 19.34 -22.16
CA LEU A 74 24.79 18.01 -22.07
C LEU A 74 24.86 17.43 -20.66
N ARG A 75 25.97 17.67 -19.95
CA ARG A 75 26.12 17.27 -18.55
C ARG A 75 25.18 18.04 -17.63
N SER A 76 24.99 19.35 -17.81
CA SER A 76 24.05 20.13 -16.99
C SER A 76 22.62 19.68 -17.20
N ASP A 77 22.24 19.40 -18.45
CA ASP A 77 20.91 18.95 -18.81
C ASP A 77 20.64 17.54 -18.23
N ALA A 78 21.63 16.65 -18.29
CA ALA A 78 21.56 15.32 -17.69
C ALA A 78 21.45 15.35 -16.15
N ALA A 79 22.03 16.35 -15.48
CA ALA A 79 21.93 16.48 -14.02
C ALA A 79 20.49 16.71 -13.52
N GLY A 80 19.59 17.22 -14.37
CA GLY A 80 18.16 17.33 -14.07
C GLY A 80 17.34 16.06 -14.33
N ALA A 81 17.87 15.11 -15.12
CA ALA A 81 17.16 13.91 -15.57
C ALA A 81 17.65 12.60 -14.92
N TYR A 82 18.82 12.60 -14.28
CA TYR A 82 19.43 11.39 -13.71
C TYR A 82 19.00 11.16 -12.25
N TYR A 83 18.65 9.92 -11.91
CA TYR A 83 18.45 9.51 -10.52
C TYR A 83 19.77 9.71 -9.76
N PRO A 84 19.84 10.59 -8.74
CA PRO A 84 21.08 10.80 -8.00
C PRO A 84 21.55 9.47 -7.42
N ARG A 85 22.77 9.03 -7.79
CA ARG A 85 23.33 7.73 -7.37
C ARG A 85 23.54 7.62 -5.85
N THR A 86 23.53 8.76 -5.17
CA THR A 86 23.55 8.88 -3.72
C THR A 86 22.71 10.09 -3.33
N GLY A 87 21.64 9.88 -2.54
CA GLY A 87 20.85 10.91 -1.85
C GLY A 87 20.59 12.22 -2.61
N GLY A 88 19.40 12.36 -3.21
CA GLY A 88 18.92 13.64 -3.74
C GLY A 88 17.42 13.62 -3.99
N ASN A 89 16.81 14.81 -4.16
CA ASN A 89 15.38 14.94 -4.38
C ASN A 89 15.08 14.85 -5.88
N LEU A 90 14.24 13.91 -6.29
CA LEU A 90 13.68 13.91 -7.64
C LEU A 90 12.52 14.93 -7.69
N ALA A 91 12.66 15.97 -8.51
CA ALA A 91 11.56 16.91 -8.79
C ALA A 91 10.76 16.40 -10.00
N GLY A 92 9.48 16.06 -9.81
CA GLY A 92 8.58 15.58 -10.88
C GLY A 92 7.96 14.20 -10.62
N GLN A 93 7.10 13.74 -11.54
CA GLN A 93 6.47 12.42 -11.46
C GLN A 93 7.46 11.33 -11.90
N MET A 94 7.75 10.37 -11.02
CA MET A 94 8.51 9.16 -11.36
C MET A 94 7.56 8.14 -11.99
N ASN A 95 7.64 7.89 -13.30
CA ASN A 95 6.91 6.81 -13.97
C ASN A 95 7.68 5.49 -13.87
N ALA A 96 7.77 4.92 -12.66
CA ALA A 96 8.40 3.63 -12.41
C ALA A 96 7.32 2.54 -12.22
N PRO A 97 7.47 1.35 -12.84
CA PRO A 97 6.47 0.27 -12.72
C PRO A 97 6.31 -0.25 -11.28
N ALA A 98 7.31 -0.03 -10.41
CA ALA A 98 7.23 -0.21 -8.98
C ALA A 98 8.09 0.85 -8.29
N LEU A 99 7.50 1.64 -7.40
CA LEU A 99 8.24 2.56 -6.54
C LEU A 99 8.81 1.76 -5.35
N LEU A 100 10.11 1.45 -5.38
CA LEU A 100 10.82 0.84 -4.26
C LEU A 100 11.48 1.95 -3.44
N VAL A 101 10.93 2.29 -2.26
CA VAL A 101 11.53 3.26 -1.34
C VAL A 101 12.32 2.49 -0.29
N ASP A 102 13.64 2.34 -0.47
CA ASP A 102 14.53 1.82 0.57
C ASP A 102 14.91 2.96 1.52
N CYS A 103 14.47 2.86 2.78
CA CYS A 103 14.69 3.88 3.79
C CYS A 103 15.59 3.36 4.90
N SER A 104 16.88 3.69 4.86
CA SER A 104 17.80 3.39 5.97
C SER A 104 17.52 4.22 7.23
N ASN A 105 16.65 5.25 7.17
CA ASN A 105 16.12 5.98 8.33
C ASN A 105 14.75 6.63 8.03
N GLY A 106 13.63 5.92 8.23
CA GLY A 106 12.31 6.52 8.47
C GLY A 106 11.73 7.44 7.39
N VAL A 107 11.91 7.13 6.09
CA VAL A 107 11.26 7.86 5.01
C VAL A 107 10.01 7.11 4.55
N GLY A 108 8.86 7.68 4.86
CA GLY A 108 7.56 7.18 4.42
C GLY A 108 7.14 7.67 3.04
N LEU A 109 6.24 6.93 2.38
CA LEU A 109 5.50 7.44 1.22
C LEU A 109 4.60 8.58 1.69
N VAL A 110 4.92 9.80 1.25
CA VAL A 110 4.02 10.93 1.46
C VAL A 110 3.07 11.01 0.27
N VAL A 111 1.81 10.62 0.47
CA VAL A 111 0.75 10.79 -0.53
C VAL A 111 0.30 12.25 -0.48
N GLN A 112 1.04 13.13 -1.17
CA GLN A 112 0.78 14.57 -1.17
C GLN A 112 -0.05 15.01 -2.38
N ARG A 113 -1.00 15.91 -2.13
CA ARG A 113 -1.40 16.93 -3.09
C ARG A 113 -0.53 18.16 -2.79
N ALA A 114 0.17 18.70 -3.79
CA ALA A 114 1.08 19.82 -3.61
C ALA A 114 0.41 21.00 -2.90
N GLY A 115 1.10 21.60 -1.92
CA GLY A 115 0.67 22.83 -1.23
C GLY A 115 -0.33 22.65 -0.07
N VAL A 116 -0.63 21.42 0.37
CA VAL A 116 -1.56 21.17 1.48
C VAL A 116 -0.97 20.14 2.45
N ALA A 117 -1.20 20.32 3.75
CA ALA A 117 -0.90 19.32 4.78
C ALA A 117 -1.58 17.98 4.42
N ALA A 118 -0.80 16.92 4.20
CA ALA A 118 -1.28 15.66 3.64
C ALA A 118 -0.99 14.48 4.58
N PRO A 119 -1.87 13.47 4.64
CA PRO A 119 -1.61 12.28 5.41
C PRO A 119 -0.34 11.58 4.92
N ARG A 120 0.29 10.81 5.81
CA ARG A 120 1.58 10.15 5.54
C ARG A 120 1.49 8.67 5.87
N ILE A 121 2.22 7.84 5.13
CA ILE A 121 2.48 6.45 5.47
C ILE A 121 3.97 6.34 5.77
N ARG A 122 4.38 5.98 6.99
CA ARG A 122 5.79 5.88 7.36
C ARG A 122 6.09 4.66 8.21
N THR A 123 7.34 4.21 8.18
CA THR A 123 7.87 3.27 9.17
C THR A 123 8.33 4.03 10.41
N GLU A 124 8.11 3.45 11.57
CA GLU A 124 8.55 3.99 12.86
C GLU A 124 9.87 3.35 13.32
N GLY A 125 10.54 3.97 14.29
CA GLY A 125 11.79 3.43 14.86
C GLY A 125 11.63 2.09 15.60
N ASP A 126 10.39 1.69 15.89
CA ASP A 126 10.05 0.39 16.48
C ASP A 126 9.72 -0.71 15.44
N GLY A 127 9.84 -0.39 14.14
CA GLY A 127 9.54 -1.33 13.04
C GLY A 127 8.07 -1.35 12.60
N SER A 128 7.19 -0.58 13.23
CA SER A 128 5.78 -0.49 12.84
C SER A 128 5.56 0.32 11.56
N LEU A 129 4.50 0.01 10.83
CA LEU A 129 3.97 0.82 9.73
C LEU A 129 2.83 1.71 10.23
N ALA A 130 2.93 3.03 10.06
CA ALA A 130 1.96 3.99 10.56
C ALA A 130 1.35 4.87 9.46
N PHE A 131 0.04 5.11 9.58
CA PHE A 131 -0.71 6.12 8.85
C PHE A 131 -0.94 7.32 9.75
N ILE A 132 -0.49 8.50 9.33
CA ILE A 132 -0.41 9.70 10.16
C ILE A 132 -1.31 10.79 9.59
N ASN A 133 -1.89 11.60 10.48
CA ASN A 133 -2.70 12.75 10.10
C ASN A 133 -1.92 13.77 9.25
N SER A 134 -2.67 14.67 8.62
CA SER A 134 -2.12 15.73 7.76
C SER A 134 -1.14 16.67 8.47
N ALA A 135 -1.33 16.91 9.77
CA ALA A 135 -0.43 17.73 10.59
C ALA A 135 0.85 17.00 11.03
N ASN A 136 1.05 15.73 10.66
CA ASN A 136 2.20 14.92 11.04
C ASN A 136 2.42 14.84 12.57
N SER A 137 1.34 14.82 13.34
CA SER A 137 1.39 14.91 14.80
C SER A 137 0.67 13.77 15.51
N ALA A 138 -0.13 12.96 14.80
CA ALA A 138 -0.90 11.88 15.41
C ALA A 138 -1.10 10.69 14.45
N TYR A 139 -1.02 9.48 15.02
CA TYR A 139 -1.27 8.22 14.33
C TYR A 139 -2.78 7.96 14.19
N ASN A 140 -3.23 7.69 12.98
CA ASN A 140 -4.61 7.24 12.70
C ASN A 140 -4.71 5.71 12.71
N LEU A 141 -3.67 5.02 12.22
CA LEU A 141 -3.55 3.56 12.19
C LEU A 141 -2.08 3.19 12.34
N VAL A 142 -1.78 2.15 13.12
CA VAL A 142 -0.44 1.58 13.27
C VAL A 142 -0.55 0.07 13.10
N VAL A 143 0.34 -0.52 12.31
CA VAL A 143 0.50 -1.96 12.16
C VAL A 143 1.87 -2.33 12.69
N SER A 144 1.93 -3.08 13.79
CA SER A 144 3.20 -3.52 14.37
C SER A 144 3.88 -4.60 13.53
N ASP A 145 5.16 -4.82 13.79
CA ASP A 145 5.96 -5.93 13.26
C ASP A 145 5.38 -7.33 13.61
N SER A 146 4.72 -7.41 14.76
CA SER A 146 3.95 -8.56 15.26
C SER A 146 2.57 -8.70 14.62
N GLY A 147 2.22 -7.85 13.66
CA GLY A 147 0.97 -7.89 12.91
C GLY A 147 -0.24 -7.33 13.65
N GLN A 148 -0.05 -6.63 14.77
CA GLN A 148 -1.15 -5.99 15.49
C GLN A 148 -1.57 -4.71 14.80
N VAL A 149 -2.88 -4.55 14.55
CA VAL A 149 -3.47 -3.36 13.93
C VAL A 149 -4.13 -2.52 15.02
N ASN A 150 -3.62 -1.32 15.25
CA ASN A 150 -4.08 -0.39 16.27
C ASN A 150 -4.62 0.91 15.65
N PHE A 151 -5.66 1.49 16.25
CA PHE A 151 -6.27 2.77 15.86
C PHE A 151 -6.20 3.77 17.02
N PRO A 152 -5.05 4.46 17.22
CA PRO A 152 -4.79 5.21 18.46
C PRO A 152 -5.71 6.43 18.68
N ARG A 153 -6.25 7.00 17.60
CA ARG A 153 -6.98 8.28 17.66
C ARG A 153 -8.49 8.15 17.70
N ALA A 154 -9.03 7.24 16.91
CA ALA A 154 -10.45 7.00 16.79
C ALA A 154 -10.66 5.58 16.27
N ARG A 155 -11.70 4.92 16.77
CA ARG A 155 -12.08 3.59 16.28
C ARG A 155 -12.50 3.69 14.80
N PRO A 156 -12.38 2.60 14.03
CA PRO A 156 -13.00 2.52 12.72
C PRO A 156 -14.52 2.78 12.81
N VAL A 157 -15.10 3.31 11.74
CA VAL A 157 -16.55 3.46 11.58
C VAL A 157 -16.91 2.80 10.24
N TRP A 158 -17.86 1.86 10.26
CA TRP A 158 -18.35 1.15 9.08
C TRP A 158 -19.82 1.53 8.89
N ALA A 159 -20.14 2.26 7.81
CA ALA A 159 -21.50 2.74 7.52
C ALA A 159 -22.16 3.51 8.69
N GLY A 160 -21.38 4.32 9.40
CA GLY A 160 -21.86 5.09 10.55
C GLY A 160 -21.92 4.31 11.87
N VAL A 161 -21.58 3.02 11.85
CA VAL A 161 -21.55 2.14 13.03
C VAL A 161 -20.11 1.89 13.43
N THR A 162 -19.76 2.08 14.70
CA THR A 162 -18.45 1.68 15.21
C THR A 162 -18.40 0.17 15.38
N PRO A 163 -17.45 -0.56 14.76
CA PRO A 163 -17.29 -2.00 14.99
C PRO A 163 -16.94 -2.26 16.46
N TRP A 164 -17.72 -3.14 17.10
CA TRP A 164 -17.56 -3.62 18.48
C TRP A 164 -17.36 -2.50 19.51
N ASP A 165 -18.44 -2.06 20.14
CA ASP A 165 -18.38 -1.34 21.41
C ASP A 165 -18.71 -2.29 22.57
N THR A 166 -18.36 -1.86 23.79
CA THR A 166 -18.71 -2.55 25.05
C THR A 166 -20.22 -2.55 25.33
N GLY A 167 -21.05 -2.07 24.41
CA GLY A 167 -22.51 -2.03 24.51
C GLY A 167 -23.23 -3.06 23.64
N ASN A 168 -22.61 -3.56 22.56
CA ASN A 168 -23.28 -4.42 21.58
C ASN A 168 -22.87 -5.90 21.65
N PHE A 169 -21.76 -6.22 22.32
CA PHE A 169 -21.36 -7.61 22.66
C PHE A 169 -20.48 -7.60 23.92
N ASN A 170 -20.97 -7.06 25.03
CA ASN A 170 -20.30 -7.24 26.32
C ASN A 170 -20.87 -8.50 27.00
N PRO A 171 -20.18 -9.65 26.99
CA PRO A 171 -20.65 -10.85 27.68
C PRO A 171 -20.79 -10.65 29.21
N GLY A 172 -20.18 -9.61 29.78
CA GLY A 172 -20.32 -9.22 31.19
C GLY A 172 -21.42 -8.18 31.44
N ALA A 173 -21.88 -7.46 30.42
CA ALA A 173 -23.15 -6.74 30.44
C ALA A 173 -24.18 -7.63 29.75
N TYR A 174 -24.52 -8.72 30.43
CA TYR A 174 -25.85 -9.28 30.28
C TYR A 174 -26.83 -8.11 30.20
N GLN A 175 -27.70 -8.11 29.19
CA GLN A 175 -28.91 -7.29 29.34
C GLN A 175 -29.48 -7.65 30.72
N PRO A 176 -29.83 -6.67 31.58
CA PRO A 176 -30.39 -6.98 32.88
C PRO A 176 -31.47 -8.05 32.70
N ALA A 177 -31.48 -9.08 33.54
CA ALA A 177 -32.44 -10.18 33.47
C ALA A 177 -33.84 -9.59 33.20
N GLY A 178 -34.41 -9.84 32.02
CA GLY A 178 -35.62 -9.13 31.60
C GLY A 178 -35.76 -8.81 30.11
N ASN A 179 -34.68 -8.64 29.35
CA ASN A 179 -34.76 -8.54 27.88
C ASN A 179 -34.78 -9.93 27.24
N TYR A 180 -35.88 -10.59 27.55
CA TYR A 180 -36.32 -11.80 26.91
C TYR A 180 -36.81 -11.48 25.50
N ALA A 181 -36.75 -12.45 24.59
CA ALA A 181 -37.54 -12.38 23.37
C ALA A 181 -39.00 -12.20 23.82
N ARG A 182 -39.50 -10.96 23.82
CA ARG A 182 -40.91 -10.68 24.04
C ARG A 182 -41.61 -11.28 22.84
N ALA A 183 -42.28 -12.41 23.04
CA ALA A 183 -43.33 -12.78 22.11
C ALA A 183 -44.35 -11.63 22.11
N ALA A 184 -45.12 -11.48 21.02
CA ALA A 184 -46.03 -10.35 20.84
C ALA A 184 -47.21 -10.34 21.84
N ASP A 185 -47.24 -11.27 22.79
CA ASP A 185 -48.16 -11.35 23.90
C ASP A 185 -47.61 -10.66 25.16
N ALA A 186 -48.44 -10.53 26.19
CA ALA A 186 -48.10 -9.79 27.42
C ALA A 186 -47.09 -10.54 28.32
N HIS A 187 -46.52 -11.65 27.84
CA HIS A 187 -45.74 -12.59 28.63
C HIS A 187 -44.24 -12.40 28.40
N SER A 188 -43.46 -12.67 29.44
CA SER A 188 -42.00 -12.59 29.44
C SER A 188 -41.37 -13.98 29.48
N TYR A 189 -40.59 -14.35 28.46
CA TYR A 189 -40.05 -15.71 28.28
C TYR A 189 -38.56 -15.78 28.61
N ALA A 190 -38.21 -16.29 29.78
CA ALA A 190 -36.82 -16.42 30.19
C ALA A 190 -36.24 -17.81 29.98
N PHE A 191 -35.03 -17.86 29.42
CA PHE A 191 -34.16 -19.03 29.55
C PHE A 191 -33.18 -18.79 30.69
N ALA A 192 -33.12 -19.68 31.67
CA ALA A 192 -32.19 -19.60 32.78
C ALA A 192 -31.47 -20.95 32.99
N TRP A 193 -30.26 -20.91 33.51
CA TRP A 193 -29.48 -22.10 33.87
C TRP A 193 -29.42 -22.23 35.39
N ASN A 194 -29.89 -23.34 35.96
CA ASN A 194 -29.85 -23.58 37.42
C ASN A 194 -28.58 -24.29 37.91
N GLY A 195 -27.60 -24.51 37.03
CA GLY A 195 -26.41 -25.30 37.32
C GLY A 195 -26.42 -26.71 36.70
N ALA A 196 -27.59 -27.25 36.36
CA ALA A 196 -27.73 -28.62 35.84
C ALA A 196 -28.52 -28.71 34.52
N ASN A 197 -29.51 -27.84 34.31
CA ASN A 197 -30.33 -27.84 33.11
C ASN A 197 -30.76 -26.43 32.68
N ALA A 198 -30.98 -26.27 31.37
CA ALA A 198 -31.62 -25.10 30.80
C ALA A 198 -33.10 -25.14 31.16
N GLN A 199 -33.61 -24.04 31.72
CA GLN A 199 -34.96 -23.87 32.21
C GLN A 199 -35.68 -22.79 31.41
N LEU A 200 -36.95 -23.01 31.13
CA LEU A 200 -37.88 -22.01 30.61
C LEU A 200 -38.71 -21.46 31.76
N TYR A 201 -38.78 -20.14 31.85
CA TYR A 201 -39.71 -19.40 32.70
C TYR A 201 -40.62 -18.54 31.84
N VAL A 202 -41.85 -18.37 32.30
CA VAL A 202 -42.80 -17.40 31.75
C VAL A 202 -43.29 -16.54 32.92
N ASP A 203 -43.15 -15.22 32.82
CA ASP A 203 -43.52 -14.27 33.89
C ASP A 203 -42.91 -14.62 35.25
N ASN A 204 -41.63 -14.98 35.24
CA ASN A 204 -40.87 -15.46 36.39
C ASN A 204 -41.42 -16.74 37.05
N GLN A 205 -42.43 -17.39 36.47
CA GLN A 205 -42.85 -18.75 36.87
C GLN A 205 -42.05 -19.78 36.09
N TYR A 206 -41.48 -20.76 36.80
CA TYR A 206 -40.80 -21.89 36.18
C TYR A 206 -41.81 -22.74 35.41
N ILE A 207 -41.60 -22.88 34.10
CA ILE A 207 -42.44 -23.69 33.22
C ILE A 207 -41.86 -25.09 33.07
N GLY A 208 -40.54 -25.23 32.96
CA GLY A 208 -39.91 -26.55 32.83
C GLY A 208 -38.46 -26.51 32.38
N GLY A 209 -37.77 -27.65 32.50
CA GLY A 209 -36.43 -27.84 31.98
C GLY A 209 -36.48 -28.24 30.50
N LEU A 210 -35.81 -27.50 29.62
CA LEU A 210 -35.67 -27.85 28.20
C LEU A 210 -34.80 -29.09 28.02
N TYR A 211 -33.84 -29.30 28.92
CA TYR A 211 -32.93 -30.44 28.89
C TYR A 211 -32.83 -31.07 30.27
N SER A 212 -33.68 -32.05 30.57
CA SER A 212 -33.46 -32.94 31.70
C SER A 212 -33.27 -34.35 31.18
N THR A 213 -32.60 -35.22 31.94
CA THR A 213 -32.51 -36.66 31.67
C THR A 213 -33.88 -37.35 31.55
N ASN A 214 -34.97 -36.63 31.88
CA ASN A 214 -36.35 -37.07 31.82
C ASN A 214 -37.16 -36.48 30.65
N ASN A 215 -36.61 -35.55 29.84
CA ASN A 215 -37.40 -34.85 28.81
C ASN A 215 -37.00 -35.18 27.35
N PHE A 216 -35.87 -35.84 27.13
CA PHE A 216 -35.44 -36.35 25.81
C PHE A 216 -34.80 -37.74 25.89
N ASN A 217 -35.27 -38.59 26.81
CA ASN A 217 -34.90 -40.00 26.79
C ASN A 217 -35.99 -40.80 26.06
N PRO A 218 -35.80 -41.20 24.78
CA PRO A 218 -36.80 -42.00 24.06
C PRO A 218 -37.09 -43.36 24.71
N GLY A 219 -36.24 -43.83 25.64
CA GLY A 219 -36.44 -45.06 26.40
C GLY A 219 -37.20 -44.92 27.71
N ASN A 220 -37.48 -43.69 28.17
CA ASN A 220 -38.29 -43.42 29.36
C ASN A 220 -39.35 -42.36 28.99
N TYR A 221 -40.50 -42.84 28.51
CA TYR A 221 -41.72 -42.04 28.49
C TYR A 221 -41.90 -41.37 29.86
N GLN A 222 -42.18 -40.06 29.86
CA GLN A 222 -42.57 -39.36 31.08
C GLN A 222 -43.70 -40.15 31.75
N PRO A 223 -43.55 -40.63 33.00
CA PRO A 223 -44.63 -41.31 33.67
C PRO A 223 -45.80 -40.33 33.77
N VAL A 224 -46.99 -40.79 33.36
CA VAL A 224 -48.27 -40.07 33.41
C VAL A 224 -48.33 -39.18 34.66
N GLY A 225 -48.18 -37.85 34.52
CA GLY A 225 -48.10 -37.00 35.71
C GLY A 225 -47.45 -35.61 35.59
N SER A 226 -46.62 -35.33 34.59
CA SER A 226 -45.99 -34.01 34.46
C SER A 226 -46.95 -33.02 33.81
N TYR A 227 -47.73 -32.33 34.63
CA TYR A 227 -48.83 -31.46 34.19
C TYR A 227 -48.38 -30.01 34.05
N VAL A 228 -48.85 -29.34 32.99
CA VAL A 228 -48.76 -27.88 32.88
C VAL A 228 -49.76 -27.31 33.88
N ASN A 229 -49.32 -26.58 34.90
CA ASN A 229 -50.23 -26.02 35.90
C ASN A 229 -50.88 -24.74 35.35
N TYR A 230 -52.21 -24.63 35.42
CA TYR A 230 -52.95 -23.41 35.14
C TYR A 230 -53.80 -23.05 36.36
N SER A 231 -53.63 -21.83 36.89
CA SER A 231 -54.37 -21.34 38.06
C SER A 231 -54.32 -22.26 39.30
N GLY A 232 -53.19 -22.92 39.55
CA GLY A 232 -52.99 -23.81 40.71
C GLY A 232 -53.61 -25.21 40.59
N GLN A 233 -54.18 -25.55 39.43
CA GLN A 233 -54.69 -26.89 39.11
C GLN A 233 -53.83 -27.51 37.98
N PRO A 234 -53.46 -28.80 38.08
CA PRO A 234 -52.68 -29.46 37.03
C PRO A 234 -53.53 -29.65 35.78
N ILE A 235 -53.06 -29.22 34.61
CA ILE A 235 -53.65 -29.61 33.32
C ILE A 235 -53.03 -30.93 32.88
N ARG A 236 -53.87 -31.95 32.72
CA ARG A 236 -53.46 -33.26 32.21
C ARG A 236 -54.15 -33.61 30.91
N MET A 237 -53.39 -34.21 30.00
CA MET A 237 -53.93 -34.89 28.83
C MET A 237 -53.85 -36.39 29.06
N GLN A 238 -54.98 -37.07 28.93
CA GLN A 238 -55.07 -38.51 29.12
C GLN A 238 -55.65 -39.13 27.85
N TRP A 239 -54.97 -40.13 27.30
CA TRP A 239 -55.51 -40.91 26.20
C TRP A 239 -56.75 -41.68 26.65
N ASP A 240 -57.84 -41.57 25.90
CA ASP A 240 -59.12 -42.21 26.24
C ASP A 240 -59.23 -43.67 25.76
N GLY A 241 -58.25 -44.13 24.97
CA GLY A 241 -58.25 -45.47 24.36
C GLY A 241 -58.95 -45.52 22.99
N ASN A 242 -59.65 -44.46 22.59
CA ASN A 242 -60.52 -44.38 21.41
C ASN A 242 -60.12 -43.21 20.49
N ASN A 243 -58.83 -43.09 20.22
CA ASN A 243 -58.24 -42.13 19.29
C ASN A 243 -58.23 -40.64 19.72
N SER A 244 -58.60 -40.33 20.97
CA SER A 244 -58.65 -38.95 21.45
C SER A 244 -57.86 -38.76 22.73
N PHE A 245 -57.34 -37.54 22.91
CA PHE A 245 -56.75 -37.11 24.16
C PHE A 245 -57.75 -36.24 24.92
N ASN A 246 -58.16 -36.70 26.09
CA ASN A 246 -59.03 -35.97 26.99
C ASN A 246 -58.20 -34.98 27.81
N MET A 247 -58.62 -33.72 27.84
CA MET A 247 -58.00 -32.71 28.68
C MET A 247 -58.75 -32.59 30.01
N TYR A 248 -58.00 -32.53 31.10
CA TYR A 248 -58.52 -32.30 32.45
C TYR A 248 -57.78 -31.13 33.09
N VAL A 249 -58.49 -30.32 33.88
CA VAL A 249 -57.92 -29.32 34.80
C VAL A 249 -58.23 -29.79 36.22
N GLY A 250 -57.19 -30.16 36.95
CA GLY A 250 -57.34 -30.89 38.21
C GLY A 250 -57.97 -32.27 37.98
N ASN A 251 -59.13 -32.49 38.57
CA ASN A 251 -59.95 -33.70 38.36
C ASN A 251 -61.19 -33.44 37.48
N VAL A 252 -61.33 -32.23 36.93
CA VAL A 252 -62.47 -31.87 36.08
C VAL A 252 -62.10 -32.10 34.62
N TYR A 253 -62.89 -32.92 33.94
CA TYR A 253 -62.80 -33.08 32.49
C TYR A 253 -63.28 -31.80 31.80
N VAL A 254 -62.45 -31.24 30.92
CA VAL A 254 -62.70 -29.95 30.25
C VAL A 254 -62.88 -30.07 28.74
N GLY A 255 -62.72 -31.26 28.16
CA GLY A 255 -63.04 -31.55 26.77
C GLY A 255 -62.08 -32.51 26.10
N ASP A 256 -62.48 -33.01 24.93
CA ASP A 256 -61.65 -33.84 24.06
C ASP A 256 -60.82 -32.95 23.12
N LEU A 257 -59.53 -33.24 23.02
CA LEU A 257 -58.70 -32.80 21.90
C LEU A 257 -58.88 -33.82 20.79
N ASN A 258 -59.99 -33.70 20.06
CA ASN A 258 -60.18 -34.46 18.84
C ASN A 258 -59.08 -34.03 17.84
N PRO A 259 -58.30 -34.97 17.26
CA PRO A 259 -57.53 -34.63 16.08
C PRO A 259 -58.53 -34.26 14.96
N LEU A 260 -58.34 -33.11 14.31
CA LEU A 260 -58.80 -32.96 12.93
C LEU A 260 -58.12 -34.03 12.06
#